data_AF-A0A7R9GL20-F1
#
_entry.id   AF-A0A7R9GL20-F1
#
_cell.length_a   1.000
_cell.length_b   1.000
_cell.length_c   1.000
_cell.angle_alpha   90.00
_cell.angle_beta   90.00
_cell.angle_gamma   90.00
#
_symmetry.space_group_name_H-M   'P 1'
#
loop_
_entity.id
_entity.type
_entity.pdbx_description
1 polymer ?
#
loop_
_entity_poly.entity_id
_entity_poly.type
_entity_poly.pdbx_seq_one_letter_code
_entity_poly.pdbx_strand_id
1 'polypeptide(L)'
;MYYAVLDHKPKNHFKMIVLGPEEKVIGLHLFGINSDEILQGFAVAVRAGLTKAEFDRTVAIHPTTSEELVLMRNPTPPTVKVD
;
A
#
# COMPACT_ATOMS: atom_id res chain seq x y z
N MET A 1 1.47 -19.34 9.92
CA MET A 1 1.90 -19.91 11.22
C MET A 1 2.91 -19.07 11.99
N TYR A 2 3.73 -18.23 11.34
CA TYR A 2 4.85 -17.52 11.97
C TYR A 2 4.51 -16.75 13.27
N TYR A 3 3.31 -16.17 13.38
CA TYR A 3 2.84 -15.42 14.58
C TYR A 3 1.71 -16.11 15.35
N ALA A 4 1.46 -17.41 15.11
CA ALA A 4 0.28 -18.09 15.64
C ALA A 4 0.29 -18.23 17.17
N VAL A 5 1.48 -18.42 17.76
CA VAL A 5 1.69 -18.68 19.19
C VAL A 5 2.14 -17.45 19.98
N LEU A 6 2.23 -16.27 19.33
CA LEU A 6 2.60 -15.04 20.03
C LEU A 6 1.39 -14.41 20.71
N ASP A 7 1.56 -14.03 21.98
CA ASP A 7 0.56 -13.25 22.72
C ASP A 7 0.36 -11.85 22.11
N HIS A 8 1.44 -11.26 21.59
CA HIS A 8 1.41 -9.99 20.87
C HIS A 8 1.84 -10.19 19.42
N LYS A 9 0.90 -10.01 18.49
CA LYS A 9 1.15 -10.12 17.05
C LYS A 9 1.61 -8.77 16.51
N PRO A 10 2.78 -8.69 15.85
CA PRO A 10 3.23 -7.44 15.25
C PRO A 10 2.22 -6.98 14.20
N LYS A 11 1.94 -5.67 14.19
CA LYS A 11 1.02 -5.07 13.22
C LYS A 11 1.79 -4.65 11.97
N ASN A 12 1.15 -4.81 10.83
CA ASN A 12 1.58 -4.17 9.59
C ASN A 12 0.71 -2.93 9.37
N HIS A 13 1.33 -1.84 8.94
CA HIS A 13 0.67 -0.60 8.57
C HIS A 13 1.07 -0.21 7.15
N PHE A 14 0.07 0.17 6.36
CA PHE A 14 0.23 0.57 4.97
C PHE A 14 -0.44 1.92 4.77
N LYS A 15 0.20 2.79 3.99
CA LYS A 15 -0.39 4.07 3.57
C LYS A 15 -0.02 4.33 2.12
N MET A 16 -1.05 4.51 1.29
CA MET A 16 -0.91 5.00 -0.07
C MET A 16 -1.35 6.46 -0.12
N ILE A 17 -0.51 7.31 -0.71
CA ILE A 17 -0.81 8.73 -0.94
C ILE A 17 -1.07 8.91 -2.42
N VAL A 18 -2.22 9.49 -2.74
CA VAL A 18 -2.64 9.81 -4.11
C VAL A 18 -2.78 11.31 -4.28
N LEU A 19 -2.57 11.80 -5.50
CA LEU A 19 -2.65 13.22 -5.84
C LEU A 19 -3.73 13.48 -6.90
N GLY A 20 -4.59 14.46 -6.62
CA GLY A 20 -5.55 15.02 -7.57
C GLY A 20 -6.69 14.06 -7.95
N PRO A 21 -7.51 14.45 -8.93
CA PRO A 21 -8.70 13.69 -9.33
C PRO A 21 -8.38 12.37 -10.03
N GLU A 22 -7.21 12.26 -10.67
CA GLU A 22 -6.72 11.04 -11.33
C GLU A 22 -6.10 10.04 -10.35
N GLU A 23 -6.02 10.40 -9.06
CA GLU A 23 -5.46 9.59 -7.99
C GLU A 23 -4.09 9.00 -8.32
N LYS A 24 -3.19 9.81 -8.89
CA LYS A 24 -1.82 9.39 -9.16
C LYS A 24 -1.13 9.00 -7.85
N VAL A 25 -0.55 7.80 -7.78
CA VAL A 25 0.16 7.36 -6.58
C VAL A 25 1.49 8.11 -6.48
N ILE A 26 1.64 8.94 -5.44
CA ILE A 26 2.84 9.77 -5.20
C ILE A 26 3.66 9.31 -4.00
N GLY A 27 3.13 8.41 -3.17
CA GLY A 27 3.83 7.90 -2.01
C GLY A 27 3.26 6.59 -1.50
N LEU A 28 4.16 5.70 -1.05
CA LEU A 28 3.84 4.46 -0.37
C LEU A 28 4.65 4.41 0.93
N HIS A 29 3.98 4.16 2.06
CA HIS A 29 4.61 4.02 3.36
C HIS A 29 4.20 2.69 3.97
N LEU A 30 5.18 1.86 4.29
CA LEU A 30 4.98 0.54 4.84
C LEU A 30 5.76 0.39 6.15
N PHE A 31 5.10 -0.11 7.19
CA PHE A 31 5.71 -0.55 8.43
C PHE A 31 5.29 -1.99 8.66
N GLY A 32 6.25 -2.91 8.77
CA GLY A 32 5.95 -4.33 8.82
C GLY A 32 7.07 -5.20 8.26
N ILE A 33 6.80 -6.50 8.22
CA ILE A 33 7.75 -7.50 7.70
C ILE A 33 7.85 -7.37 6.18
N ASN A 34 9.08 -7.43 5.66
CA ASN A 34 9.42 -7.34 4.24
C ASN A 34 9.10 -6.00 3.58
N SER A 35 8.88 -4.92 4.34
CA SER A 35 8.59 -3.59 3.78
C SER A 35 9.67 -3.11 2.81
N ASP A 36 10.93 -3.42 3.10
CA ASP A 36 12.11 -3.14 2.27
C ASP A 36 12.02 -3.79 0.88
N GLU A 37 11.73 -5.09 0.84
CA GLU A 37 11.58 -5.84 -0.42
C GLU A 37 10.32 -5.41 -1.20
N ILE A 38 9.21 -5.22 -0.51
CA ILE A 38 7.93 -4.81 -1.12
C ILE A 38 8.07 -3.42 -1.75
N LEU A 39 8.63 -2.45 -1.01
CA LEU A 39 8.79 -1.08 -1.51
C LEU A 39 9.70 -1.01 -2.74
N GLN A 40 10.74 -1.84 -2.82
CA GLN A 40 11.63 -1.86 -3.98
C GLN A 40 10.88 -2.24 -5.27
N GLY A 41 9.96 -3.22 -5.20
CA GLY A 41 9.12 -3.60 -6.33
C GLY A 41 8.13 -2.51 -6.74
N PHE A 42 7.41 -1.95 -5.76
CA PHE A 42 6.41 -0.89 -6.03
C PHE A 42 7.02 0.48 -6.37
N ALA A 43 8.28 0.73 -6.04
CA ALA A 43 8.99 1.95 -6.44
C ALA A 43 9.00 2.12 -7.97
N VAL A 44 9.04 1.02 -8.72
CA VAL A 44 8.93 1.05 -10.19
C VAL A 44 7.56 1.58 -10.63
N ALA A 45 6.47 1.12 -10.00
CA ALA A 45 5.11 1.58 -10.30
C ALA A 45 4.91 3.07 -9.96
N VAL A 46 5.43 3.52 -8.81
CA VAL A 46 5.40 4.94 -8.43
C VAL A 46 6.21 5.78 -9.42
N ARG A 47 7.39 5.31 -9.84
CA ARG A 47 8.23 5.99 -10.84
C ARG A 47 7.57 6.03 -12.22
N ALA A 48 6.87 4.97 -12.62
CA ALA A 48 6.07 4.93 -13.85
C ALA A 48 4.84 5.86 -13.77
N GLY A 49 4.49 6.34 -12.58
CA GLY A 49 3.41 7.29 -12.37
C GLY A 49 2.03 6.65 -12.39
N LEU A 50 1.92 5.39 -11.97
CA LEU A 50 0.66 4.67 -12.00
C LEU A 50 -0.39 5.29 -11.04
N THR A 51 -1.65 5.14 -11.40
CA THR A 51 -2.82 5.63 -10.65
C THR A 51 -3.35 4.57 -9.69
N LYS A 52 -4.19 4.99 -8.75
CA LYS A 52 -4.90 4.09 -7.83
C LYS A 52 -5.70 3.01 -8.57
N ALA A 53 -6.34 3.38 -9.68
CA ALA A 53 -7.10 2.46 -10.51
C ALA A 53 -6.22 1.37 -11.15
N GLU A 54 -4.95 1.63 -11.44
CA GLU A 54 -4.00 0.61 -11.91
C GLU A 54 -3.61 -0.38 -10.81
N PHE A 55 -3.43 0.11 -9.58
CA PHE A 55 -3.24 -0.75 -8.42
C PHE A 55 -4.46 -1.65 -8.19
N ASP A 56 -5.69 -1.11 -8.24
CA ASP A 56 -6.93 -1.87 -8.04
C ASP A 56 -7.22 -2.93 -9.11
N ARG A 57 -6.76 -2.70 -10.34
CA ARG A 57 -6.89 -3.67 -11.44
C ARG A 57 -5.89 -4.82 -11.33
N THR A 58 -4.91 -4.73 -10.43
CA THR A 58 -3.88 -5.75 -10.26
C THR A 58 -4.42 -6.90 -9.41
N VAL A 59 -4.28 -8.13 -9.89
CA VAL A 59 -4.68 -9.33 -9.14
C VAL A 59 -3.73 -9.51 -7.95
N ALA A 60 -4.33 -9.61 -6.76
CA ALA A 60 -3.61 -9.91 -5.52
C ALA A 60 -2.93 -11.29 -5.56
N ILE A 61 -1.70 -11.36 -5.06
CA ILE A 61 -1.04 -12.63 -4.72
C ILE A 61 -1.38 -12.94 -3.26
N HIS A 62 -2.09 -14.05 -3.03
CA HIS A 62 -2.56 -14.45 -1.71
C HIS A 62 -1.88 -15.74 -1.23
N PRO A 63 -1.41 -15.84 0.04
CA PRO A 63 -1.42 -14.81 1.09
C PRO A 63 -0.11 -14.00 1.14
N THR A 64 -0.17 -12.68 1.05
CA THR A 64 1.02 -11.80 1.17
C THR A 64 0.72 -10.50 1.91
N THR A 65 1.69 -9.91 2.59
CA THR A 65 1.53 -8.55 3.14
C THR A 65 1.40 -7.50 2.04
N SER A 66 1.99 -7.73 0.86
CA SER A 66 1.91 -6.84 -0.29
C SER A 66 0.53 -6.76 -0.93
N GLU A 67 -0.34 -7.77 -0.75
CA GLU A 67 -1.67 -7.76 -1.36
C GLU A 67 -2.52 -6.57 -0.89
N GLU A 68 -2.28 -6.09 0.33
CA GLU A 68 -2.93 -4.90 0.89
C GLU A 68 -2.71 -3.64 0.04
N LEU A 69 -1.58 -3.52 -0.68
CA LEU A 69 -1.31 -2.38 -1.55
C LEU A 69 -2.21 -2.34 -2.80
N VAL A 70 -2.71 -3.49 -3.25
CA VAL A 70 -3.59 -3.62 -4.43
C VAL A 70 -5.05 -3.90 -4.07
N LEU A 71 -5.38 -3.97 -2.77
CA LEU A 71 -6.73 -4.20 -2.26
C LEU A 71 -7.30 -3.02 -1.45
N MET A 72 -6.56 -1.92 -1.26
CA MET A 72 -7.04 -0.71 -0.57
C MET A 72 -8.19 -0.05 -1.35
N ARG A 73 -9.38 0.10 -0.75
CA ARG A 73 -10.57 0.66 -1.45
C ARG A 73 -11.01 2.03 -0.98
N ASN A 74 -11.10 2.23 0.33
CA ASN A 74 -11.72 3.42 0.90
C ASN A 74 -10.63 4.39 1.37
N PRO A 75 -10.55 5.61 0.82
CA PRO A 75 -9.61 6.61 1.30
C PRO A 75 -10.03 7.11 2.69
N THR A 76 -9.05 7.32 3.56
CA THR A 76 -9.27 8.14 4.75
C THR A 76 -9.41 9.61 4.35
N PRO A 77 -10.27 10.41 5.01
CA PRO A 77 -10.38 11.84 4.73
C PRO A 77 -9.01 12.54 4.70
N PRO A 78 -8.80 13.55 3.83
CA PRO A 78 -7.53 14.26 3.76
C PRO A 78 -7.15 14.82 5.13
N THR A 79 -5.91 14.56 5.54
CA THR A 79 -5.37 15.11 6.79
C THR A 79 -4.98 16.57 6.66
N VAL A 80 -4.90 17.08 5.43
CA VAL A 80 -4.63 18.49 5.08
C VAL A 80 -5.60 18.88 3.98
N LYS A 81 -6.22 20.07 4.08
CA LYS A 81 -7.04 20.63 3.01
C LYS A 81 -6.13 20.96 1.83
N VAL A 82 -6.44 20.43 0.66
CA VAL A 82 -5.79 20.82 -0.59
C VAL A 82 -6.62 21.99 -1.10
N ASP A 83 -6.05 23.19 -1.01
CA ASP A 83 -6.64 24.43 -1.53
C ASP A 83 -6.58 24.48 -3.06
#